data_AF-A0AA87ZIV3-F1
#
_entry.id   AF-A0AA87ZIV3-F1
#
_cell.length_a   1.000
_cell.length_b   1.000
_cell.length_c   1.000
_cell.angle_alpha   90.00
_cell.angle_beta   90.00
_cell.angle_gamma   90.00
#
_symmetry.space_group_name_H-M   'P 1'
#
loop_
_entity.id
_entity.type
_entity.pdbx_description
1 polymer ?
#
loop_
_entity_poly.entity_id
_entity_poly.type
_entity_poly.pdbx_seq_one_letter_code
_entity_poly.pdbx_strand_id
1 'polypeptide(L)'
;MEKLNETKHLILERGALDSNISREEAEILVNALESNWAVLLEEIGLWIPSEITINEHDDIPEGEEESEEDILPGRPVPPECHAELHTDYDGAAVRWGLTFHKESAADCCQACLDQAKNARPGEKRCNIWVYCPAEMGCHSPDIYQHKNQECWLKYAEKPKINFKDKYSDSYRNSHPTAPFIVPWVSGVISA
;
A
#
# COMPACT_ATOMS: atom_id res chain seq x y z
N MET A 1 14.52 41.51 -14.81
CA MET A 1 15.49 42.55 -15.20
C MET A 1 16.42 42.94 -14.06
N GLU A 2 15.91 43.31 -12.87
CA GLU A 2 16.74 43.68 -11.71
C GLU A 2 17.76 42.58 -11.32
N LYS A 3 17.29 41.34 -11.09
CA LYS A 3 18.16 40.19 -10.79
C LYS A 3 19.17 39.84 -11.90
N LEU A 4 18.86 40.11 -13.17
CA LEU A 4 19.79 39.88 -14.28
C LEU A 4 20.95 40.87 -14.24
N ASN A 5 20.66 42.13 -13.92
CA ASN A 5 21.69 43.15 -13.78
C ASN A 5 22.58 42.90 -12.55
N GLU A 6 22.00 42.43 -11.44
CA GLU A 6 22.76 42.01 -10.25
C GLU A 6 23.70 40.85 -10.57
N THR A 7 23.23 39.78 -11.24
CA THR A 7 24.07 38.62 -11.60
C THR A 7 25.15 38.99 -12.61
N LYS A 8 24.88 39.88 -13.56
CA LYS A 8 25.91 40.42 -14.48
C LYS A 8 26.98 41.24 -13.76
N HIS A 9 26.58 42.00 -12.73
CA HIS A 9 27.50 42.76 -11.89
C HIS A 9 28.44 41.83 -11.11
N LEU A 10 27.92 40.69 -10.61
CA LEU A 10 28.70 39.65 -9.93
C LEU A 10 29.75 38.97 -10.84
N ILE A 11 29.51 38.90 -12.15
CA ILE A 11 30.50 38.40 -13.13
C ILE A 11 31.58 39.46 -13.43
N LEU A 12 31.22 40.75 -13.38
CA LEU A 12 32.09 41.88 -13.77
C LEU A 12 32.96 42.42 -12.63
N GLU A 13 32.47 42.43 -11.39
CA GLU A 13 33.22 42.94 -10.24
C GLU A 13 34.05 41.85 -9.57
N ARG A 14 35.37 41.92 -9.77
CA ARG A 14 36.34 41.15 -8.98
C ARG A 14 36.35 41.66 -7.54
N GLY A 15 35.48 41.10 -6.71
CA GLY A 15 35.60 41.09 -5.26
C GLY A 15 34.87 42.20 -4.52
N ALA A 16 33.60 41.97 -4.19
CA ALA A 16 33.04 42.31 -2.87
C ALA A 16 31.67 41.63 -2.70
N LEU A 17 31.46 41.08 -1.49
CA LEU A 17 30.20 40.64 -0.86
C LEU A 17 29.70 39.21 -1.14
N ASP A 18 30.09 38.30 -0.23
CA ASP A 18 29.27 37.27 0.42
C ASP A 18 28.35 36.35 -0.43
N SER A 19 28.67 36.10 -1.70
CA SER A 19 27.95 35.12 -2.51
C SER A 19 28.73 33.81 -2.64
N ASN A 20 28.20 32.72 -2.08
CA ASN A 20 28.71 31.33 -2.21
C ASN A 20 28.65 30.75 -3.65
N ILE A 21 28.38 31.56 -4.67
CA ILE A 21 28.16 31.14 -6.04
C ILE A 21 29.46 31.25 -6.82
N SER A 22 29.88 30.16 -7.45
CA SER A 22 31.04 30.14 -8.34
C SER A 22 30.78 30.91 -9.63
N ARG A 23 31.86 31.35 -10.30
CA ARG A 23 31.76 32.09 -11.57
C ARG A 23 31.04 31.27 -12.65
N GLU A 24 31.28 29.97 -12.68
CA GLU A 24 30.65 29.02 -13.62
C GLU A 24 29.14 28.95 -13.38
N GLU A 25 28.71 28.87 -12.12
CA GLU A 25 27.28 28.91 -11.76
C GLU A 25 26.63 30.26 -12.10
N ALA A 26 27.37 31.37 -11.92
CA ALA A 26 26.89 32.71 -12.28
C ALA A 26 26.74 32.87 -13.80
N GLU A 27 27.68 32.36 -14.60
CA GLU A 27 27.62 32.35 -16.07
C GLU A 27 26.42 31.52 -16.57
N ILE A 28 26.16 30.36 -15.97
CA ILE A 28 24.99 29.52 -16.28
C ILE A 28 23.69 30.26 -15.92
N LEU A 29 23.64 30.91 -14.77
CA LEU A 29 22.47 31.70 -14.34
C LEU A 29 22.19 32.87 -15.28
N VAL A 30 23.21 33.60 -15.75
CA VAL A 30 23.03 34.68 -16.73
C VAL A 30 22.50 34.12 -18.04
N ASN A 31 23.07 33.04 -18.56
CA ASN A 31 22.57 32.41 -19.80
C ASN A 31 21.11 31.95 -19.66
N ALA A 32 20.72 31.39 -18.52
CA ALA A 32 19.34 30.96 -18.26
C ALA A 32 18.37 32.14 -18.09
N LEU A 33 18.82 33.26 -17.53
CA LEU A 33 18.03 34.49 -17.35
C LEU A 33 17.92 35.33 -18.63
N GLU A 34 18.91 35.25 -19.53
CA GLU A 34 18.88 35.87 -20.86
C GLU A 34 18.09 35.03 -21.86
N SER A 35 18.17 33.70 -21.74
CA SER A 35 17.33 32.79 -22.48
C SER A 35 15.90 32.96 -21.98
N ASN A 36 14.93 33.04 -22.88
CA ASN A 36 13.52 33.15 -22.53
C ASN A 36 12.99 31.79 -22.05
N TRP A 37 13.59 31.25 -20.98
CA TRP A 37 13.44 29.88 -20.49
C TRP A 37 11.99 29.55 -20.15
N ALA A 38 11.21 30.55 -19.71
CA ALA A 38 9.77 30.43 -19.52
C ALA A 38 9.04 30.06 -20.82
N VAL A 39 9.38 30.71 -21.95
CA VAL A 39 8.79 30.42 -23.26
C VAL A 39 9.23 29.05 -23.77
N LEU A 40 10.49 28.66 -23.54
CA LEU A 40 10.95 27.33 -23.90
C LEU A 40 10.23 26.23 -23.10
N LEU A 41 10.08 26.40 -21.78
CA LEU A 41 9.38 25.46 -20.92
C LEU A 41 7.90 25.30 -21.30
N GLU A 42 7.26 26.40 -21.73
CA GLU A 42 5.90 26.39 -22.25
C GLU A 42 5.82 25.62 -23.59
N GLU A 43 6.75 25.88 -24.51
CA GLU A 43 6.80 25.22 -25.82
C GLU A 43 7.08 23.71 -25.72
N ILE A 44 7.89 23.27 -24.76
CA ILE A 44 8.17 21.84 -24.53
C ILE A 44 7.18 21.16 -23.56
N GLY A 45 6.14 21.87 -23.10
CA GLY A 45 5.09 21.32 -22.23
C GLY A 45 5.54 20.97 -20.81
N LEU A 46 6.65 21.54 -20.34
CA LEU A 46 7.19 21.36 -18.99
C LEU A 46 6.86 22.55 -18.06
N TRP A 47 6.06 23.51 -18.54
CA TRP A 47 5.58 24.62 -17.75
C TRP A 47 4.39 24.22 -16.88
N ILE A 48 4.49 24.46 -15.58
CA ILE A 48 3.37 24.31 -14.64
C ILE A 48 2.86 25.72 -14.31
N PRO A 49 1.54 26.01 -14.46
CA PRO A 49 0.99 27.30 -14.10
C PRO A 49 1.26 27.64 -12.63
N SER A 50 1.49 28.92 -12.33
CA SER A 50 1.68 29.40 -10.95
C SER A 50 0.42 29.23 -10.08
N GLU A 51 -0.74 29.10 -10.73
CA GLU A 51 -2.03 28.86 -10.09
C GLU A 51 -2.64 27.60 -10.69
N ILE A 52 -2.70 26.53 -9.90
CA ILE A 52 -3.40 25.30 -10.24
C ILE A 52 -4.76 25.36 -9.55
N THR A 53 -5.82 25.62 -10.31
CA THR A 53 -7.19 25.46 -9.83
C THR A 53 -7.51 23.97 -9.83
N ILE A 54 -7.34 23.32 -8.68
CA ILE A 54 -7.83 21.97 -8.46
C ILE A 54 -9.35 22.10 -8.29
N ASN A 55 -10.08 21.83 -9.36
CA ASN A 55 -11.53 21.63 -9.26
C ASN A 55 -11.73 20.18 -8.89
N GLU A 56 -12.18 19.95 -7.67
CA GLU A 56 -12.69 18.65 -7.23
C GLU A 56 -13.94 18.35 -8.06
N HIS A 57 -13.83 17.36 -8.94
CA HIS A 57 -14.96 16.85 -9.70
C HIS A 57 -15.53 15.68 -8.90
N ASP A 58 -16.66 15.91 -8.24
CA ASP A 58 -17.50 14.83 -7.70
C ASP A 58 -18.20 14.13 -8.87
N ASP A 59 -17.50 13.20 -9.51
CA ASP A 59 -18.09 12.30 -10.51
C ASP A 59 -18.94 11.18 -9.84
N ILE A 60 -19.08 11.23 -8.51
CA ILE A 60 -19.82 10.25 -7.70
C ILE A 60 -21.33 10.59 -7.80
N PRO A 61 -22.18 9.66 -8.27
CA PRO A 61 -23.62 9.88 -8.32
C PRO A 61 -24.22 10.09 -6.91
N GLU A 62 -25.12 11.06 -6.76
CA GLU A 62 -25.84 11.30 -5.49
C GLU A 62 -26.58 10.02 -5.04
N GLY A 63 -26.11 9.41 -3.94
CA GLY A 63 -26.74 8.23 -3.32
C GLY A 63 -25.87 6.97 -3.27
N GLU A 64 -24.68 7.00 -3.85
CA GLU A 64 -23.65 5.98 -3.64
C GLU A 64 -22.70 6.48 -2.54
N GLU A 65 -22.71 5.84 -1.37
CA GLU A 65 -21.57 5.97 -0.46
C GLU A 65 -20.39 5.31 -1.20
N GLU A 66 -19.27 6.02 -1.40
CA GLU A 66 -17.99 5.35 -1.57
C GLU A 66 -17.78 4.54 -0.29
N SER A 67 -18.25 3.30 -0.28
CA SER A 67 -17.66 2.32 0.60
C SER A 67 -16.21 2.27 0.13
N GLU A 68 -15.30 2.83 0.93
CA GLU A 68 -13.88 2.49 0.89
C GLU A 68 -13.77 0.98 1.20
N GLU A 69 -14.36 0.13 0.36
CA GLU A 69 -14.15 -1.30 0.39
C GLU A 69 -12.68 -1.44 0.07
N ASP A 70 -11.85 -1.79 1.05
CA ASP A 70 -10.44 -2.04 0.83
C ASP A 70 -10.30 -3.04 -0.32
N ILE A 71 -9.96 -2.51 -1.50
CA ILE A 71 -9.98 -3.26 -2.74
C ILE A 71 -8.86 -4.28 -2.65
N LEU A 72 -9.22 -5.57 -2.66
CA LEU A 72 -8.24 -6.64 -2.65
C LEU A 72 -7.52 -6.72 -3.99
N PRO A 73 -6.18 -6.84 -3.99
CA PRO A 73 -5.44 -7.01 -5.24
C PRO A 73 -5.77 -8.37 -5.88
N GLY A 74 -5.86 -8.36 -7.21
CA GLY A 74 -6.09 -9.55 -8.02
C GLY A 74 -7.54 -9.76 -8.43
N ARG A 75 -7.90 -11.00 -8.73
CA ARG A 75 -9.27 -11.35 -9.13
C ARG A 75 -10.23 -11.27 -7.92
N PRO A 76 -11.52 -10.96 -8.14
CA PRO A 76 -12.52 -11.00 -7.07
C PRO A 76 -12.54 -12.35 -6.36
N VAL A 77 -12.72 -12.32 -5.04
CA VAL A 77 -12.82 -13.54 -4.25
C VAL A 77 -14.19 -14.19 -4.47
N PRO A 78 -14.26 -15.51 -4.79
CA PRO A 78 -15.53 -16.19 -4.97
C PRO A 78 -16.44 -16.13 -3.72
N PRO A 79 -17.78 -16.01 -3.86
CA PRO A 79 -18.69 -15.90 -2.71
C PRO A 79 -18.63 -17.07 -1.73
N GLU A 80 -18.37 -18.29 -2.20
CA GLU A 80 -18.22 -19.50 -1.37
C GLU A 80 -17.03 -19.44 -0.41
N CYS A 81 -16.11 -18.50 -0.62
CA CYS A 81 -14.97 -18.25 0.23
C CYS A 81 -15.31 -17.42 1.48
N HIS A 82 -16.47 -16.75 1.48
CA HIS A 82 -16.93 -15.86 2.56
C HIS A 82 -15.82 -14.94 3.03
N ALA A 83 -15.27 -14.16 2.09
CA ALA A 83 -14.16 -13.27 2.38
C ALA A 83 -14.57 -12.16 3.33
N GLU A 84 -13.78 -11.99 4.39
CA GLU A 84 -13.91 -10.96 5.39
C GLU A 84 -12.60 -10.18 5.47
N LEU A 85 -12.68 -8.88 5.16
CA LEU A 85 -11.59 -7.94 5.37
C LEU A 85 -11.30 -7.81 6.87
N HIS A 86 -10.07 -7.43 7.19
CA HIS A 86 -9.60 -7.17 8.55
C HIS A 86 -9.96 -8.27 9.55
N THR A 87 -9.74 -9.52 9.15
CA THR A 87 -10.15 -10.67 9.93
C THR A 87 -9.02 -11.69 9.96
N ASP A 88 -8.70 -12.19 11.16
CA ASP A 88 -7.87 -13.38 11.35
C ASP A 88 -8.67 -14.45 12.10
N TYR A 89 -8.71 -15.65 11.51
CA TYR A 89 -9.33 -16.82 12.11
C TYR A 89 -8.29 -17.73 12.77
N ASP A 90 -8.60 -18.21 13.96
CA ASP A 90 -7.86 -19.26 14.64
C ASP A 90 -8.04 -20.61 13.91
N GLY A 91 -7.03 -21.48 14.00
CA GLY A 91 -7.14 -22.85 13.52
C GLY A 91 -5.81 -23.58 13.45
N ALA A 92 -5.89 -24.90 13.33
CA ALA A 92 -4.70 -25.73 13.11
C ALA A 92 -4.25 -25.57 11.65
N ALA A 93 -3.00 -25.14 11.44
CA ALA A 93 -2.43 -25.05 10.10
C ALA A 93 -2.38 -26.43 9.44
N VAL A 94 -3.08 -26.58 8.33
CA VAL A 94 -2.93 -27.72 7.40
C VAL A 94 -1.91 -27.39 6.31
N ARG A 95 -1.65 -26.10 6.08
CA ARG A 95 -0.49 -25.59 5.32
C ARG A 95 -0.02 -24.27 5.92
N TRP A 96 1.29 -24.19 6.17
CA TRP A 96 1.92 -23.03 6.81
C TRP A 96 2.13 -21.90 5.80
N GLY A 97 1.65 -20.69 6.14
CA GLY A 97 1.76 -19.53 5.27
C GLY A 97 3.19 -18.99 5.14
N LEU A 98 4.03 -19.15 6.16
CA LEU A 98 5.47 -18.77 6.13
C LEU A 98 6.22 -19.28 4.90
N THR A 99 5.79 -20.41 4.33
CA THR A 99 6.40 -21.01 3.13
C THR A 99 5.40 -21.22 2.00
N PHE A 100 4.15 -20.76 2.16
CA PHE A 100 3.10 -20.92 1.17
C PHE A 100 2.50 -19.57 0.81
N HIS A 101 2.91 -19.05 -0.34
CA HIS A 101 2.51 -17.74 -0.83
C HIS A 101 1.53 -17.85 -2.00
N LYS A 102 0.63 -16.87 -2.11
CA LYS A 102 -0.33 -16.74 -3.20
C LYS A 102 -0.44 -15.29 -3.65
N GLU A 103 -0.62 -15.08 -4.95
CA GLU A 103 -0.66 -13.73 -5.54
C GLU A 103 -1.90 -12.93 -5.10
N SER A 104 -2.97 -13.61 -4.67
CA SER A 104 -4.22 -12.96 -4.26
C SER A 104 -4.99 -13.74 -3.19
N ALA A 105 -5.90 -13.05 -2.51
CA ALA A 105 -6.86 -13.65 -1.58
C ALA A 105 -7.70 -14.74 -2.25
N ALA A 106 -8.14 -14.51 -3.49
CA ALA A 106 -8.91 -15.48 -4.27
C ALA A 106 -8.12 -16.77 -4.53
N ASP A 107 -6.82 -16.67 -4.79
CA ASP A 107 -5.96 -17.84 -5.00
C ASP A 107 -5.64 -18.57 -3.69
N CYS A 108 -5.61 -17.85 -2.57
CA CYS A 108 -5.51 -18.46 -1.25
C CYS A 108 -6.77 -19.25 -0.90
N CYS A 109 -7.97 -18.69 -1.12
CA CYS A 109 -9.22 -19.43 -0.97
C CYS A 109 -9.27 -20.66 -1.89
N GLN A 110 -8.93 -20.50 -3.17
CA GLN A 110 -8.91 -21.63 -4.10
C GLN A 110 -7.98 -22.74 -3.62
N ALA A 111 -6.81 -22.38 -3.08
CA ALA A 111 -5.91 -23.37 -2.50
C ALA A 111 -6.50 -24.10 -1.28
N CYS A 112 -7.33 -23.44 -0.48
CA CYS A 112 -8.08 -24.08 0.61
C CYS A 112 -9.10 -25.09 0.05
N LEU A 113 -9.91 -24.67 -0.93
CA LEU A 113 -10.88 -25.55 -1.60
C LEU A 113 -10.20 -26.78 -2.20
N ASP A 114 -9.07 -26.58 -2.90
CA ASP A 114 -8.30 -27.65 -3.51
C ASP A 114 -7.70 -28.59 -2.46
N GLN A 115 -7.16 -28.06 -1.35
CA GLN A 115 -6.63 -28.89 -0.28
C GLN A 115 -7.75 -29.70 0.38
N ALA A 116 -8.90 -29.08 0.65
CA ALA A 116 -10.06 -29.74 1.26
C ALA A 116 -10.56 -30.91 0.39
N LYS A 117 -10.62 -30.71 -0.94
CA LYS A 117 -11.02 -31.74 -1.91
C LYS A 117 -10.03 -32.91 -2.01
N ASN A 118 -8.74 -32.61 -1.90
CA ASN A 118 -7.67 -33.60 -2.10
C ASN A 118 -7.14 -34.23 -0.79
N ALA A 119 -7.64 -33.82 0.37
CA ALA A 119 -7.23 -34.35 1.66
C ALA A 119 -7.50 -35.86 1.74
N ARG A 120 -6.50 -36.60 2.25
CA ARG A 120 -6.60 -38.06 2.40
C ARG A 120 -7.52 -38.43 3.56
N PRO A 121 -8.02 -39.69 3.62
CA PRO A 121 -8.74 -40.17 4.79
C PRO A 121 -7.92 -39.99 6.07
N GLY A 122 -8.49 -39.32 7.07
CA GLY A 122 -7.84 -39.02 8.35
C GLY A 122 -7.07 -37.69 8.39
N GLU A 123 -6.88 -37.00 7.26
CA GLU A 123 -6.31 -35.66 7.23
C GLU A 123 -7.38 -34.61 7.53
N LYS A 124 -6.96 -33.52 8.18
CA LYS A 124 -7.78 -32.32 8.35
C LYS A 124 -7.96 -31.64 6.99
N ARG A 125 -9.21 -31.45 6.58
CA ARG A 125 -9.59 -30.69 5.39
C ARG A 125 -9.54 -29.21 5.72
N CYS A 126 -8.91 -28.39 4.89
CA CYS A 126 -8.96 -26.95 5.04
C CYS A 126 -10.42 -26.51 5.08
N ASN A 127 -10.75 -25.62 6.02
CA ASN A 127 -12.04 -24.92 6.00
C ASN A 127 -11.88 -23.42 6.28
N ILE A 128 -10.67 -22.96 6.57
CA ILE A 128 -10.33 -21.57 6.87
C ILE A 128 -9.12 -21.21 6.03
N TRP A 129 -9.16 -20.06 5.37
CA TRP A 129 -8.02 -19.47 4.68
C TRP A 129 -7.72 -18.09 5.26
N VAL A 130 -6.45 -17.74 5.43
CA VAL A 130 -6.01 -16.41 5.89
C VAL A 130 -4.88 -15.93 4.98
N TYR A 131 -5.06 -14.75 4.42
CA TYR A 131 -4.19 -14.15 3.40
C TYR A 131 -3.63 -12.80 3.88
N CYS A 132 -2.35 -12.56 3.61
CA CYS A 132 -1.72 -11.26 3.85
C CYS A 132 -1.66 -10.40 2.57
N PRO A 133 -2.58 -9.43 2.37
CA PRO A 133 -2.52 -8.51 1.23
C PRO A 133 -1.51 -7.37 1.43
N ALA A 134 -1.12 -7.06 2.68
CA ALA A 134 -0.30 -5.89 2.99
C ALA A 134 1.14 -6.05 2.47
N GLU A 135 1.64 -5.08 1.71
CA GLU A 135 3.00 -5.10 1.13
C GLU A 135 4.09 -5.14 2.22
N MET A 136 3.84 -4.46 3.35
CA MET A 136 4.75 -4.43 4.50
C MET A 136 4.63 -5.66 5.42
N GLY A 137 3.81 -6.64 5.04
CA GLY A 137 3.52 -7.81 5.86
C GLY A 137 2.40 -7.59 6.86
N CYS A 138 2.01 -8.67 7.54
CA CYS A 138 0.85 -8.69 8.41
C CYS A 138 1.24 -8.94 9.87
N HIS A 139 0.56 -8.27 10.80
CA HIS A 139 0.82 -8.42 12.22
C HIS A 139 0.12 -9.65 12.79
N SER A 140 0.85 -10.46 13.55
CA SER A 140 0.34 -11.56 14.38
C SER A 140 1.06 -11.52 15.74
N PRO A 141 0.41 -11.86 16.86
CA PRO A 141 1.03 -11.96 18.19
C PRO A 141 1.90 -13.21 18.36
N ASP A 142 2.79 -13.49 17.41
CA ASP A 142 3.72 -14.60 17.49
C ASP A 142 5.17 -14.16 17.24
N ILE A 143 6.07 -15.15 17.16
CA ILE A 143 7.52 -14.92 17.05
C ILE A 143 7.97 -14.68 15.60
N TYR A 144 7.08 -14.80 14.63
CA TYR A 144 7.40 -14.71 13.21
C TYR A 144 7.17 -13.31 12.66
N GLN A 145 7.90 -13.03 11.57
CA GLN A 145 7.65 -11.85 10.75
C GLN A 145 6.88 -12.31 9.51
N HIS A 146 5.59 -12.00 9.47
CA HIS A 146 4.76 -12.39 8.34
C HIS A 146 4.93 -11.42 7.18
N LYS A 147 5.06 -11.98 5.98
CA LYS A 147 5.31 -11.22 4.76
C LYS A 147 4.06 -11.11 3.90
N ASN A 148 4.11 -10.18 2.94
CA ASN A 148 3.12 -10.06 1.89
C ASN A 148 2.91 -11.41 1.18
N GLN A 149 1.69 -11.66 0.73
CA GLN A 149 1.26 -12.87 0.01
C GLN A 149 1.25 -14.17 0.81
N GLU A 150 1.55 -14.17 2.11
CA GLU A 150 1.40 -15.37 2.92
C GLU A 150 -0.05 -15.89 2.88
N CYS A 151 -0.19 -17.20 2.63
CA CYS A 151 -1.46 -17.89 2.56
C CYS A 151 -1.47 -19.04 3.58
N TRP A 152 -2.26 -18.88 4.63
CA TRP A 152 -2.43 -19.87 5.68
C TRP A 152 -3.68 -20.69 5.41
N LEU A 153 -3.50 -22.00 5.24
CA LEU A 153 -4.61 -22.94 5.16
C LEU A 153 -4.79 -23.58 6.53
N LYS A 154 -5.96 -23.39 7.13
CA LYS A 154 -6.25 -23.78 8.51
C LYS A 154 -7.49 -24.70 8.55
N TYR A 155 -7.56 -25.46 9.63
CA TYR A 155 -8.73 -26.25 10.00
C TYR A 155 -9.14 -25.98 11.45
N ALA A 156 -10.45 -25.78 11.65
CA ALA A 156 -11.08 -25.85 12.97
C ALA A 156 -12.47 -26.49 12.86
N GLU A 157 -12.86 -27.32 13.82
CA GLU A 157 -14.23 -27.87 13.87
C GLU A 157 -15.27 -26.77 14.00
N LYS A 158 -14.92 -25.70 14.72
CA LYS A 158 -15.71 -24.49 14.91
C LYS A 158 -14.79 -23.29 14.66
N PRO A 159 -14.80 -22.70 13.45
CA PRO A 159 -14.03 -21.50 13.16
C PRO A 159 -14.31 -20.42 14.19
N LYS A 160 -13.23 -19.86 14.75
CA LYS A 160 -13.29 -18.81 15.76
C LYS A 160 -12.44 -17.64 15.29
N ILE A 161 -13.02 -16.45 15.34
CA ILE A 161 -12.32 -15.22 15.03
C ILE A 161 -11.33 -14.93 16.18
N ASN A 162 -10.07 -14.70 15.82
CA ASN A 162 -9.02 -14.26 16.72
C ASN A 162 -9.04 -12.74 16.83
N PHE A 163 -8.92 -12.06 15.69
CA PHE A 163 -9.01 -10.60 15.58
C PHE A 163 -9.94 -10.18 14.44
N LYS A 164 -10.66 -9.08 14.65
CA LYS A 164 -11.62 -8.49 13.72
C LYS A 164 -11.51 -6.97 13.75
N ASP A 165 -11.58 -6.35 12.59
CA ASP A 165 -11.60 -4.90 12.40
C ASP A 165 -10.40 -4.21 13.07
N LYS A 166 -10.61 -3.58 14.22
CA LYS A 166 -9.59 -2.81 14.94
C LYS A 166 -9.07 -3.61 16.14
N TYR A 167 -7.76 -3.58 16.35
CA TYR A 167 -7.19 -4.07 17.60
C TYR A 167 -7.64 -3.17 18.75
N SER A 168 -8.12 -3.77 19.85
CA SER A 168 -8.54 -3.00 21.03
C SER A 168 -7.39 -2.14 21.59
N ASP A 169 -7.72 -1.00 22.19
CA ASP A 169 -6.72 -0.13 22.82
C ASP A 169 -5.92 -0.86 23.89
N SER A 170 -6.58 -1.70 24.70
CA SER A 170 -5.90 -2.53 25.71
C SER A 170 -4.87 -3.48 25.08
N TYR A 171 -5.17 -4.06 23.91
CA TYR A 171 -4.25 -4.94 23.22
C TYR A 171 -3.07 -4.15 22.62
N ARG A 172 -3.33 -3.00 22.00
CA ARG A 172 -2.29 -2.14 21.42
C ARG A 172 -1.38 -1.50 22.49
N ASN A 173 -1.92 -1.23 23.68
CA ASN A 173 -1.12 -0.78 24.83
C ASN A 173 -0.12 -1.84 25.31
N SER A 174 -0.49 -3.13 25.24
CA SER A 174 0.42 -4.24 25.55
C SER A 174 1.27 -4.69 24.36
N HIS A 175 0.84 -4.38 23.14
CA HIS A 175 1.55 -4.69 21.88
C HIS A 175 1.70 -3.40 21.04
N PRO A 176 2.64 -2.50 21.39
CA PRO A 176 2.75 -1.18 20.75
C PRO A 176 3.06 -1.22 19.25
N THR A 177 3.57 -2.35 18.76
CA THR A 177 3.85 -2.58 17.33
C THR A 177 2.63 -3.10 16.56
N ALA A 178 1.51 -3.40 17.24
CA ALA A 178 0.29 -3.81 16.57
C ALA A 178 -0.31 -2.61 15.80
N PRO A 179 -0.67 -2.81 14.51
CA PRO A 179 -1.31 -1.76 13.72
C PRO A 179 -2.69 -1.41 14.30
N PHE A 180 -3.31 -0.37 13.77
CA PHE A 180 -4.65 0.04 14.21
C PHE A 180 -5.73 -0.97 13.76
N ILE A 181 -5.61 -1.46 12.52
CA ILE A 181 -6.55 -2.37 11.87
C ILE A 181 -5.86 -3.73 11.66
N VAL A 182 -6.63 -4.80 11.75
CA VAL A 182 -6.18 -6.17 11.42
C VAL A 182 -5.80 -6.21 9.93
N PRO A 183 -4.53 -6.53 9.58
CA PRO A 183 -4.08 -6.47 8.19
C PRO A 183 -4.41 -7.73 7.38
N TRP A 184 -4.96 -8.75 8.03
CA TRP A 184 -5.31 -10.03 7.42
C TRP A 184 -6.66 -9.98 6.73
N VAL A 185 -6.80 -10.79 5.69
CA VAL A 185 -8.07 -11.06 5.01
C VAL A 185 -8.29 -12.55 5.09
N SER A 186 -9.46 -12.97 5.50
CA SER A 186 -9.71 -14.39 5.71
C SER A 186 -11.14 -14.78 5.40
N GLY A 187 -11.40 -16.08 5.37
CA GLY A 187 -12.75 -16.57 5.19
C GLY A 187 -12.87 -18.03 5.57
N VAL A 188 -14.11 -18.44 5.77
CA VAL A 188 -14.49 -19.82 6.04
C VAL A 188 -15.17 -20.37 4.79
N ILE A 189 -14.60 -21.40 4.17
CA ILE A 189 -15.25 -21.99 3.00
C ILE A 189 -16.49 -22.78 3.40
N SER A 190 -17.55 -22.70 2.59
CA SER A 190 -18.70 -23.60 2.74
C SER A 190 -18.30 -25.01 2.33
N ALA A 191 -18.38 -25.94 3.29
CA ALA A 191 -18.07 -27.37 3.09
C ALA A 191 -19.15 -28.11 2.30
#